data_AF-A0A944KZY1-F1
#
_entry.id   AF-A0A944KZY1-F1
#
_cell.length_a   1.000
_cell.length_b   1.000
_cell.length_c   1.000
_cell.angle_alpha   90.00
_cell.angle_beta   90.00
_cell.angle_gamma   90.00
#
_symmetry.space_group_name_H-M   'P 1'
#
loop_
_entity.id
_entity.type
_entity.pdbx_description
1 polymer ?
#
loop_
_entity_poly.entity_id
_entity_poly.type
_entity_poly.pdbx_seq_one_letter_code
_entity_poly.pdbx_strand_id
1 'polypeptide(L)'
;MYPTLFTTPGVKQFAEEIDAERQRQLAKFGDQRHRDGTHPDRIWAFTGPAGYVANCARENTDQLASEGHVTWLDIALEEFAEAAAESDPAKLRTELIQVAAVCAAWVSDLDRRANPGEHPSATEAESDEQRADRLETERNHAAGGHQYCGVSCEVEFPSEMLRNGILARAVPGSAGMLDELVRRAAQPAAMVVCICGHPAQRHFEDNCLACDCGDYLEPEAAREVIARWREAATRLRAEQPADTATPVVQEWALVCGLGRGEWTLIDTYTAAERPQAEAALAHRRRNFPALEYSLVEAAPFVVGGEQL
;
A
#
# COMPACT_ATOMS: atom_id res chain seq x y z
N MET A 1 23.66 30.35 -20.77
CA MET A 1 22.77 29.85 -19.70
C MET A 1 22.69 28.35 -19.91
N TYR A 2 23.16 27.52 -18.98
CA TYR A 2 22.90 26.09 -19.08
C TYR A 2 21.42 25.88 -18.80
N PRO A 3 20.69 25.12 -19.64
CA PRO A 3 19.31 24.79 -19.32
C PRO A 3 19.26 24.14 -17.93
N THR A 4 18.30 24.53 -17.12
CA THR A 4 18.05 23.90 -15.83
C THR A 4 17.72 22.43 -16.11
N LEU A 5 18.67 21.54 -15.78
CA LEU A 5 18.54 20.09 -16.00
C LEU A 5 17.34 19.49 -15.26
N PHE A 6 16.88 20.15 -14.19
CA PHE A 6 15.71 19.78 -13.41
C PHE A 6 14.72 20.95 -13.39
N THR A 7 13.48 20.68 -13.76
CA THR A 7 12.38 21.66 -13.71
C THR A 7 11.50 21.48 -12.48
N THR A 8 11.47 20.28 -11.89
CA THR A 8 10.69 19.98 -10.68
C THR A 8 11.39 20.53 -9.43
N PRO A 9 10.71 21.33 -8.60
CA PRO A 9 11.26 21.81 -7.32
C PRO A 9 11.76 20.66 -6.43
N GLY A 10 12.88 20.86 -5.73
CA GLY A 10 13.47 19.87 -4.83
C GLY A 10 14.24 18.73 -5.52
N VAL A 11 13.93 18.38 -6.77
CA VAL A 11 14.57 17.23 -7.45
C VAL A 11 16.08 17.40 -7.64
N LYS A 12 16.55 18.64 -7.86
CA LYS A 12 18.00 18.90 -7.94
C LYS A 12 18.72 18.51 -6.65
N GLN A 13 18.22 18.98 -5.50
CA GLN A 13 18.82 18.70 -4.20
C GLN A 13 18.75 17.18 -3.90
N PHE A 14 17.59 16.57 -4.15
CA PHE A 14 17.43 15.12 -4.00
C PHE A 14 18.43 14.32 -4.86
N ALA A 15 18.66 14.72 -6.11
CA ALA A 15 19.63 14.07 -7.00
C ALA A 15 21.07 14.22 -6.49
N GLU A 16 21.44 15.40 -5.95
CA GLU A 16 22.75 15.64 -5.34
C GLU A 16 22.95 14.77 -4.08
N GLU A 17 21.91 14.61 -3.25
CA GLU A 17 21.94 13.74 -2.07
C GLU A 17 22.04 12.25 -2.43
N ILE A 18 21.34 11.81 -3.48
CA ILE A 18 21.47 10.46 -4.04
C ILE A 18 22.89 10.22 -4.56
N ASP A 19 23.46 11.16 -5.32
CA ASP A 19 24.83 11.01 -5.82
C ASP A 19 25.80 10.87 -4.65
N ALA A 20 25.69 11.74 -3.63
CA ALA A 20 26.52 11.66 -2.44
C ALA A 20 26.39 10.30 -1.72
N GLU A 21 25.17 9.74 -1.60
CA GLU A 21 24.96 8.40 -1.05
C GLU A 21 25.53 7.30 -1.95
N ARG A 22 25.35 7.40 -3.27
CA ARG A 22 25.90 6.42 -4.20
C ARG A 22 27.43 6.40 -4.18
N GLN A 23 28.09 7.56 -4.05
CA GLN A 23 29.54 7.64 -3.88
C GLN A 23 29.99 6.94 -2.58
N ARG A 24 29.26 7.09 -1.47
CA ARG A 24 29.54 6.36 -0.21
C ARG A 24 29.41 4.86 -0.39
N GLN A 25 28.38 4.40 -1.10
CA GLN A 25 28.18 2.98 -1.40
C GLN A 25 29.28 2.42 -2.32
N LEU A 26 29.69 3.16 -3.35
CA LEU A 26 30.81 2.78 -4.22
C LEU A 26 32.12 2.64 -3.42
N ALA A 27 32.40 3.59 -2.52
CA ALA A 27 33.58 3.51 -1.66
C ALA A 27 33.54 2.31 -0.72
N LYS A 28 32.36 1.93 -0.22
CA LYS A 28 32.18 0.85 0.75
C LYS A 28 32.09 -0.54 0.12
N PHE A 29 31.38 -0.66 -1.00
CA PHE A 29 30.97 -1.94 -1.61
C PHE A 29 31.48 -2.13 -3.03
N GLY A 30 32.06 -1.10 -3.65
CA GLY A 30 32.51 -1.14 -5.04
C GLY A 30 31.36 -1.09 -6.06
N ASP A 31 31.66 -1.46 -7.31
CA ASP A 31 30.66 -1.65 -8.36
C ASP A 31 29.84 -2.91 -8.07
N GLN A 32 28.51 -2.76 -7.98
CA GLN A 32 27.59 -3.83 -7.59
C GLN A 32 26.87 -4.37 -8.83
N ARG A 33 27.03 -5.68 -9.11
CA ARG A 33 26.40 -6.38 -10.24
C ARG A 33 25.63 -7.59 -9.74
N HIS A 34 24.50 -7.33 -9.09
CA HIS A 34 23.61 -8.37 -8.59
C HIS A 34 22.61 -8.79 -9.67
N ARG A 35 22.04 -9.99 -9.52
CA ARG A 35 20.88 -10.40 -10.33
C ARG A 35 19.66 -9.65 -9.81
N ASP A 36 18.74 -9.28 -10.68
CA ASP A 36 17.54 -8.50 -10.33
C ASP A 36 16.69 -9.23 -9.29
N GLY A 37 16.49 -10.54 -9.47
CA GLY A 37 15.70 -11.35 -8.55
C GLY A 37 14.20 -11.03 -8.56
N THR A 38 13.74 -10.31 -9.57
CA THR A 38 12.34 -9.93 -9.82
C THR A 38 11.68 -10.92 -10.78
N HIS A 39 10.41 -11.25 -10.54
CA HIS A 39 9.56 -12.09 -11.39
C HIS A 39 8.15 -12.16 -10.76
N PRO A 40 7.05 -12.28 -11.54
CA PRO A 40 5.72 -12.42 -10.96
C PRO A 40 5.59 -13.60 -10.00
N ASP A 41 6.25 -14.73 -10.33
CA ASP A 41 6.24 -15.95 -9.52
C ASP A 41 7.26 -15.97 -8.36
N ARG A 42 8.06 -14.90 -8.22
CA ARG A 42 9.04 -14.83 -7.12
C ARG A 42 8.29 -14.78 -5.80
N ILE A 43 8.59 -15.73 -4.91
CA ILE A 43 8.00 -15.72 -3.57
C ILE A 43 8.56 -14.55 -2.76
N TRP A 44 7.69 -13.61 -2.43
CA TRP A 44 7.97 -12.48 -1.57
C TRP A 44 7.71 -12.85 -0.12
N ALA A 45 8.77 -13.25 0.56
CA ALA A 45 8.76 -13.65 1.97
C ALA A 45 7.61 -14.63 2.28
N PHE A 46 6.78 -14.32 3.29
CA PHE A 46 5.65 -15.15 3.71
C PHE A 46 4.31 -14.74 3.07
N THR A 47 4.31 -13.76 2.15
CA THR A 47 3.09 -13.13 1.63
C THR A 47 2.54 -13.85 0.40
N GLY A 48 3.41 -14.30 -0.51
CA GLY A 48 3.02 -14.98 -1.74
C GLY A 48 3.88 -14.61 -2.95
N PRO A 49 3.47 -14.98 -4.18
CA PRO A 49 4.12 -14.54 -5.41
C PRO A 49 4.10 -13.02 -5.56
N ALA A 50 5.18 -12.42 -6.08
CA ALA A 50 5.32 -10.98 -6.21
C ALA A 50 4.21 -10.35 -7.06
N GLY A 51 3.75 -11.02 -8.13
CA GLY A 51 2.62 -10.54 -8.92
C GLY A 51 1.29 -10.48 -8.15
N TYR A 52 1.07 -11.41 -7.21
CA TYR A 52 -0.07 -11.35 -6.30
C TYR A 52 0.09 -10.17 -5.32
N VAL A 53 1.29 -10.01 -4.74
CA VAL A 53 1.57 -8.90 -3.82
C VAL A 53 1.41 -7.54 -4.50
N ALA A 54 1.87 -7.39 -5.74
CA ALA A 54 1.70 -6.17 -6.53
C ALA A 54 0.21 -5.84 -6.74
N ASN A 55 -0.60 -6.82 -7.11
CA ASN A 55 -2.05 -6.62 -7.26
C ASN A 55 -2.71 -6.21 -5.93
N CYS A 56 -2.38 -6.87 -4.82
CA CYS A 56 -2.90 -6.51 -3.51
C CYS A 56 -2.45 -5.13 -3.05
N ALA A 57 -1.19 -4.75 -3.32
CA ALA A 57 -0.66 -3.44 -2.96
C ALA A 57 -1.40 -2.34 -3.73
N ARG A 58 -1.56 -2.51 -5.05
CA ARG A 58 -2.33 -1.60 -5.91
C ARG A 58 -3.78 -1.45 -5.45
N GLU A 59 -4.50 -2.56 -5.24
CA GLU A 59 -5.88 -2.54 -4.75
C GLU A 59 -6.00 -1.84 -3.39
N ASN A 60 -5.06 -2.09 -2.48
CA ASN A 60 -5.03 -1.44 -1.16
C ASN A 60 -4.73 0.06 -1.27
N THR A 61 -3.76 0.46 -2.08
CA THR A 61 -3.43 1.88 -2.28
C THR A 61 -4.57 2.62 -2.95
N ASP A 62 -5.20 2.04 -3.98
CA ASP A 62 -6.39 2.58 -4.63
C ASP A 62 -7.54 2.79 -3.64
N GLN A 63 -7.81 1.77 -2.81
CA GLN A 63 -8.83 1.84 -1.77
C GLN A 63 -8.52 2.95 -0.75
N LEU A 64 -7.31 2.95 -0.16
CA LEU A 64 -6.90 3.96 0.81
C LEU A 64 -6.89 5.36 0.22
N ALA A 65 -6.53 5.51 -1.06
CA ALA A 65 -6.56 6.79 -1.75
C ALA A 65 -7.98 7.27 -1.98
N SER A 66 -8.92 6.37 -2.30
CA SER A 66 -10.35 6.71 -2.42
C SER A 66 -10.97 7.16 -1.11
N GLU A 67 -10.46 6.66 0.02
CA GLU A 67 -10.90 7.02 1.37
C GLU A 67 -10.17 8.25 1.95
N GLY A 68 -9.13 8.75 1.28
CA GLY A 68 -8.30 9.84 1.80
C GLY A 68 -7.37 9.42 2.95
N HIS A 69 -7.05 8.13 3.04
CA HIS A 69 -6.19 7.53 4.06
C HIS A 69 -4.84 7.04 3.52
N VAL A 70 -4.60 7.16 2.21
CA VAL A 70 -3.33 6.74 1.59
C VAL A 70 -2.14 7.46 2.24
N THR A 71 -1.13 6.67 2.59
CA THR A 71 0.13 7.18 3.12
C THR A 71 1.23 7.06 2.07
N TRP A 72 2.33 7.78 2.28
CA TRP A 72 3.52 7.62 1.46
C TRP A 72 4.09 6.19 1.48
N LEU A 73 3.89 5.45 2.58
CA LEU A 73 4.32 4.06 2.66
C LEU A 73 3.50 3.17 1.72
N ASP A 74 2.18 3.38 1.63
CA ASP A 74 1.31 2.60 0.75
C ASP A 74 1.72 2.78 -0.72
N ILE A 75 1.92 4.05 -1.14
CA ILE A 75 2.36 4.39 -2.49
C ILE A 75 3.75 3.79 -2.78
N ALA A 76 4.70 3.92 -1.85
CA ALA A 76 6.04 3.37 -2.05
C ALA A 76 6.05 1.83 -2.11
N LEU A 77 5.19 1.17 -1.31
CA LEU A 77 5.05 -0.29 -1.33
C LEU A 77 4.40 -0.78 -2.62
N GLU A 78 3.40 -0.08 -3.15
CA GLU A 78 2.79 -0.37 -4.44
C GLU A 78 3.83 -0.35 -5.56
N GLU A 79 4.51 0.78 -5.77
CA GLU A 79 5.49 0.92 -6.86
C GLU A 79 6.65 -0.08 -6.72
N PHE A 80 7.11 -0.32 -5.48
CA PHE A 80 8.15 -1.32 -5.25
C PHE A 80 7.65 -2.74 -5.52
N ALA A 81 6.37 -3.01 -5.26
CA ALA A 81 5.79 -4.31 -5.52
C ALA A 81 5.60 -4.59 -7.01
N GLU A 82 5.21 -3.59 -7.78
CA GLU A 82 5.17 -3.67 -9.24
C GLU A 82 6.58 -3.92 -9.80
N ALA A 83 7.60 -3.17 -9.33
CA ALA A 83 8.99 -3.42 -9.70
C ALA A 83 9.45 -4.86 -9.34
N ALA A 84 9.12 -5.35 -8.14
CA ALA A 84 9.49 -6.71 -7.71
C ALA A 84 8.83 -7.81 -8.55
N ALA A 85 7.63 -7.54 -9.09
CA ALA A 85 6.89 -8.44 -9.95
C ALA A 85 7.32 -8.37 -11.42
N GLU A 86 8.12 -7.40 -11.85
CA GLU A 86 8.50 -7.24 -13.26
C GLU A 86 9.63 -8.20 -13.67
N SER A 87 9.53 -8.75 -14.87
CA SER A 87 10.47 -9.71 -15.46
C SER A 87 11.18 -9.17 -16.72
N ASP A 88 10.60 -8.16 -17.37
CA ASP A 88 11.19 -7.45 -18.51
C ASP A 88 12.15 -6.36 -18.01
N PRO A 89 13.44 -6.37 -18.39
CA PRO A 89 14.41 -5.39 -17.88
C PRO A 89 14.12 -3.93 -18.23
N ALA A 90 13.49 -3.67 -19.39
CA ALA A 90 13.18 -2.31 -19.81
C ALA A 90 12.01 -1.75 -18.98
N LYS A 91 11.00 -2.57 -18.73
CA LYS A 91 9.90 -2.22 -17.83
C LYS A 91 10.37 -2.12 -16.38
N LEU A 92 11.20 -3.04 -15.90
CA LEU A 92 11.77 -3.00 -14.55
C LEU A 92 12.49 -1.68 -14.30
N ARG A 93 13.25 -1.18 -15.30
CA ARG A 93 13.88 0.13 -15.21
C ARG A 93 12.84 1.26 -15.04
N THR A 94 11.71 1.19 -15.75
CA THR A 94 10.62 2.17 -15.64
C THR A 94 10.00 2.13 -14.24
N GLU A 95 9.67 0.95 -13.73
CA GLU A 95 9.11 0.79 -12.38
C GLU A 95 10.08 1.29 -11.30
N LEU A 96 11.37 0.97 -11.40
CA LEU A 96 12.39 1.47 -10.47
C LEU A 96 12.53 3.00 -10.51
N ILE A 97 12.26 3.64 -11.67
CA ILE A 97 12.21 5.09 -11.77
C ILE A 97 10.96 5.65 -11.08
N GLN A 98 9.80 4.98 -11.19
CA GLN A 98 8.60 5.37 -10.46
C GLN A 98 8.81 5.29 -8.94
N VAL A 99 9.43 4.21 -8.45
CA VAL A 99 9.85 4.09 -7.03
C VAL A 99 10.71 5.28 -6.60
N ALA A 100 11.74 5.61 -7.40
CA ALA A 100 12.61 6.76 -7.10
C ALA A 100 11.85 8.11 -7.12
N ALA A 101 10.89 8.28 -8.02
CA ALA A 101 10.05 9.47 -8.08
C ALA A 101 9.14 9.61 -6.85
N VAL A 102 8.57 8.50 -6.35
CA VAL A 102 7.80 8.48 -5.11
C VAL A 102 8.68 8.80 -3.90
N CYS A 103 9.90 8.26 -3.83
CA CYS A 103 10.87 8.63 -2.80
C CYS A 103 11.20 10.13 -2.84
N ALA A 104 11.40 10.70 -4.03
CA ALA A 104 11.66 12.14 -4.19
C ALA A 104 10.49 12.99 -3.68
N ALA A 105 9.25 12.60 -4.01
CA ALA A 105 8.05 13.28 -3.56
C ALA A 105 7.87 13.20 -2.05
N TRP A 106 8.14 12.03 -1.45
CA TRP A 106 8.06 11.82 0.00
C TRP A 106 9.12 12.64 0.75
N VAL A 107 10.37 12.66 0.30
CA VAL A 107 11.43 13.50 0.89
C VAL A 107 11.06 14.97 0.81
N SER A 108 10.61 15.45 -0.35
CA SER A 108 10.14 16.83 -0.50
C SER A 108 9.00 17.16 0.47
N ASP A 109 8.08 16.24 0.70
CA ASP A 109 7.01 16.41 1.68
C ASP A 109 7.50 16.43 3.13
N LEU A 110 8.53 15.65 3.47
CA LEU A 110 9.19 15.72 4.78
C LEU A 110 9.88 17.08 4.99
N ASP A 111 10.61 17.57 3.98
CA ASP A 111 11.32 18.84 4.06
C ASP A 111 10.38 20.02 4.25
N ARG A 112 9.25 20.02 3.52
CA ARG A 112 8.19 21.03 3.69
C ARG A 112 7.61 21.04 5.09
N ARG A 113 7.37 19.84 5.66
CA ARG A 113 6.85 19.70 7.03
C ARG A 113 7.87 20.14 8.07
N ALA A 114 9.16 19.92 7.82
CA ALA A 114 10.24 20.37 8.70
C ALA A 114 10.44 21.89 8.66
N ASN A 115 10.21 22.51 7.49
CA ASN A 115 10.42 23.95 7.26
C ASN A 115 9.14 24.68 6.82
N PRO A 116 8.07 24.71 7.65
CA PRO A 116 6.79 25.27 7.25
C PRO A 116 6.82 26.78 6.94
N GLY A 117 7.87 27.50 7.37
CA GLY A 117 8.05 28.94 7.15
C GLY A 117 8.95 29.32 5.96
N GLU A 118 9.61 28.36 5.31
CA GLU A 118 10.51 28.60 4.17
C GLU A 118 9.84 28.27 2.84
N HIS A 119 8.54 27.94 2.87
CA HIS A 119 7.74 27.95 1.67
C HIS A 119 7.89 29.30 0.99
N PRO A 120 8.33 29.38 -0.27
CA PRO A 120 8.21 30.61 -1.03
C PRO A 120 6.74 30.95 -0.97
N SER A 121 6.43 32.01 -0.22
CA SER A 121 5.08 32.54 -0.13
C SER A 121 4.57 32.61 -1.56
N ALA A 122 3.33 32.21 -1.82
CA ALA A 122 2.68 32.34 -3.14
C ALA A 122 2.65 33.80 -3.69
N THR A 123 3.31 34.73 -3.00
CA THR A 123 3.65 36.10 -3.38
C THR A 123 5.05 36.26 -3.99
N GLU A 124 5.72 35.21 -4.49
CA GLU A 124 6.60 35.44 -5.65
C GLU A 124 5.66 35.81 -6.80
N ALA A 125 5.47 37.12 -6.98
CA ALA A 125 4.63 37.65 -8.03
C ALA A 125 5.07 37.03 -9.34
N GLU A 126 4.18 36.24 -9.94
CA GLU A 126 4.34 35.71 -11.29
C GLU A 126 4.94 36.81 -12.17
N SER A 127 6.10 36.52 -12.76
CA SER A 127 6.78 37.48 -13.61
C SER A 127 5.88 37.83 -14.81
N ASP A 128 6.05 39.02 -15.37
CA ASP A 128 5.26 39.41 -16.55
C ASP A 128 5.48 38.43 -17.73
N GLU A 129 6.63 37.77 -17.79
CA GLU A 129 6.95 36.70 -18.76
C GLU A 129 6.14 35.43 -18.47
N GLN A 130 6.12 34.94 -17.23
CA GLN A 130 5.32 33.78 -16.83
C GLN A 130 3.82 34.02 -17.06
N ARG A 131 3.35 35.24 -16.80
CA ARG A 131 1.97 35.64 -17.07
C ARG A 131 1.67 35.66 -18.58
N ALA A 132 2.59 36.17 -19.39
CA ALA A 132 2.45 36.19 -20.84
C ALA A 132 2.40 34.77 -21.42
N ASP A 133 3.29 33.88 -20.96
CA ASP A 133 3.33 32.47 -21.37
C ASP A 133 2.04 31.73 -21.00
N ARG A 134 1.52 31.94 -19.79
CA ARG A 134 0.23 31.34 -19.38
C ARG A 134 -0.90 31.84 -20.28
N LEU A 135 -1.00 33.15 -20.52
CA LEU A 135 -2.04 33.73 -21.38
C LEU A 135 -1.90 33.32 -22.86
N GLU A 136 -0.68 33.09 -23.34
CA GLU A 136 -0.45 32.52 -24.68
C GLU A 136 -0.89 31.06 -24.76
N THR A 137 -0.55 30.27 -23.75
CA THR A 137 -0.99 28.87 -23.63
C THR A 137 -2.51 28.77 -23.60
N GLU A 138 -3.18 29.62 -22.80
CA GLU A 138 -4.65 29.69 -22.73
C GLU A 138 -5.28 30.09 -24.08
N ARG A 139 -4.67 31.03 -24.81
CA ARG A 139 -5.12 31.43 -26.15
C ARG A 139 -4.94 30.32 -27.17
N ASN A 140 -3.79 29.64 -27.16
CA ASN A 140 -3.52 28.49 -28.04
C ASN A 140 -4.50 27.36 -27.76
N HIS A 141 -4.78 27.08 -26.49
CA HIS A 141 -5.76 26.07 -26.09
C HIS A 141 -7.18 26.43 -26.56
N ALA A 142 -7.61 27.69 -26.39
CA ALA A 142 -8.89 28.17 -26.90
C ALA A 142 -9.01 28.10 -28.43
N ALA A 143 -7.89 28.14 -29.15
CA ALA A 143 -7.82 27.99 -30.60
C ALA A 143 -7.69 26.51 -31.07
N GLY A 144 -7.71 25.54 -30.14
CA GLY A 144 -7.54 24.11 -30.44
C GLY A 144 -6.09 23.68 -30.67
N GLY A 145 -5.12 24.52 -30.32
CA GLY A 145 -3.70 24.20 -30.31
C GLY A 145 -3.29 23.53 -29.01
N HIS A 146 -2.94 22.24 -29.06
CA HIS A 146 -2.57 21.43 -27.90
C HIS A 146 -1.06 21.21 -27.74
N GLN A 147 -0.25 21.75 -28.65
CA GLN A 147 1.22 21.55 -28.68
C GLN A 147 1.95 21.94 -27.38
N TYR A 148 1.34 22.78 -26.54
CA TYR A 148 1.91 23.26 -25.28
C TYR A 148 0.97 23.05 -24.08
N CYS A 149 0.02 22.13 -24.21
CA CYS A 149 -0.87 21.81 -23.11
C CYS A 149 -0.14 21.00 -22.04
N GLY A 150 -0.32 21.39 -20.77
CA GLY A 150 0.13 20.57 -19.66
C GLY A 150 -0.70 19.28 -19.52
N VAL A 151 -0.25 18.38 -18.64
CA VAL A 151 -0.89 17.09 -18.31
C VAL A 151 -2.32 17.21 -17.76
N SER A 152 -2.87 18.41 -17.63
CA SER A 152 -4.25 18.69 -17.22
C SER A 152 -5.20 18.97 -18.40
N CYS A 153 -4.72 18.99 -19.65
CA CYS A 153 -5.56 19.21 -20.83
C CYS A 153 -6.42 17.98 -21.15
N GLU A 154 -7.75 18.15 -21.16
CA GLU A 154 -8.72 17.08 -21.43
C GLU A 154 -8.56 16.42 -22.82
N VAL A 155 -7.89 17.08 -23.77
CA VAL A 155 -7.70 16.59 -25.15
C VAL A 155 -6.44 15.73 -25.31
N GLU A 156 -5.41 15.92 -24.47
CA GLU A 156 -4.15 15.17 -24.53
C GLU A 156 -3.99 14.08 -23.47
N PHE A 157 -5.00 13.83 -22.63
CA PHE A 157 -4.88 12.81 -21.58
C PHE A 157 -4.65 11.40 -22.16
N PRO A 158 -3.57 10.69 -21.75
CA PRO A 158 -3.38 9.29 -22.10
C PRO A 158 -4.34 8.44 -21.25
N SER A 159 -5.40 7.97 -21.92
CA SER A 159 -6.45 7.07 -21.44
C SER A 159 -7.53 7.66 -20.52
N GLU A 160 -8.75 7.15 -20.74
CA GLU A 160 -9.98 7.42 -19.97
C GLU A 160 -9.82 7.14 -18.46
N MET A 161 -8.84 6.32 -18.08
CA MET A 161 -8.58 5.85 -16.72
C MET A 161 -8.04 6.94 -15.78
N LEU A 162 -7.08 7.76 -16.23
CA LEU A 162 -6.52 8.85 -15.40
C LEU A 162 -7.55 9.98 -15.18
N ARG A 163 -8.36 10.27 -16.20
CA ARG A 163 -9.47 11.25 -16.11
C ARG A 163 -10.53 10.81 -15.11
N ASN A 164 -10.92 9.53 -15.15
CA ASN A 164 -11.90 8.98 -14.22
C ASN A 164 -11.38 8.91 -12.78
N GLY A 165 -10.08 8.68 -12.57
CA GLY A 165 -9.46 8.69 -11.25
C GLY A 165 -9.47 10.06 -10.56
N ILE A 166 -9.28 11.15 -11.32
CA ILE A 166 -9.33 12.52 -10.79
C ILE A 166 -10.77 12.95 -10.49
N LEU A 167 -11.74 12.56 -11.34
CA LEU A 167 -13.16 12.85 -11.13
C LEU A 167 -13.77 12.04 -9.96
N ALA A 168 -13.32 10.80 -9.75
CA ALA A 168 -13.77 9.96 -8.62
C ALA A 168 -13.26 10.47 -7.25
N ARG A 169 -12.08 11.09 -7.20
CA ARG A 169 -11.46 11.64 -5.97
C ARG A 169 -12.11 12.94 -5.45
N ALA A 170 -13.15 13.47 -6.12
CA ALA A 170 -13.80 14.72 -5.74
C ALA A 170 -15.11 14.57 -4.94
N VAL A 171 -15.47 13.38 -4.43
CA VAL A 171 -16.73 13.20 -3.66
C VAL A 171 -16.48 12.56 -2.29
N PRO A 172 -16.88 13.20 -1.17
CA PRO A 172 -16.81 12.59 0.17
C PRO A 172 -17.95 11.59 0.46
N GLY A 173 -17.60 10.40 0.97
CA GLY A 173 -18.48 9.52 1.75
C GLY A 173 -18.77 8.12 1.15
N SER A 174 -18.15 7.06 1.70
CA SER A 174 -18.59 5.68 1.48
C SER A 174 -18.43 4.78 2.72
N ALA A 175 -19.35 3.83 2.84
CA ALA A 175 -19.78 3.13 4.05
C ALA A 175 -18.77 2.16 4.72
N GLY A 176 -17.61 1.89 4.13
CA GLY A 176 -16.66 0.88 4.62
C GLY A 176 -15.99 1.20 5.95
N MET A 177 -15.83 2.50 6.28
CA MET A 177 -15.12 2.94 7.49
C MET A 177 -15.83 2.54 8.80
N LEU A 178 -17.14 2.28 8.75
CA LEU A 178 -17.94 1.94 9.93
C LEU A 178 -17.78 0.47 10.34
N ASP A 179 -17.59 -0.43 9.38
CA ASP A 179 -17.49 -1.87 9.62
C ASP A 179 -16.16 -2.24 10.31
N GLU A 180 -15.08 -1.52 10.00
CA GLU A 180 -13.77 -1.71 10.64
C GLU A 180 -13.75 -1.25 12.10
N LEU A 181 -14.50 -0.19 12.44
CA LEU A 181 -14.65 0.28 13.83
C LEU A 181 -15.44 -0.72 14.69
N VAL A 182 -16.43 -1.38 14.10
CA VAL A 182 -17.26 -2.42 14.77
C VAL A 182 -16.44 -3.67 15.07
N ARG A 183 -15.52 -4.07 14.19
CA ARG A 183 -14.63 -5.22 14.41
C ARG A 183 -13.69 -5.03 15.62
N ARG A 184 -13.16 -3.80 15.81
CA ARG A 184 -12.24 -3.48 16.91
C ARG A 184 -12.92 -3.47 18.28
N ALA A 185 -14.20 -3.08 18.33
CA ALA A 185 -15.00 -3.07 19.54
C ALA A 185 -15.38 -4.48 20.08
N ALA A 186 -15.18 -5.54 19.30
CA ALA A 186 -15.59 -6.90 19.64
C ALA A 186 -14.50 -7.75 20.34
N GLN A 187 -13.30 -7.21 20.58
CA GLN A 187 -12.24 -7.93 21.29
C GLN A 187 -12.53 -7.97 22.81
N PRO A 188 -12.43 -9.13 23.49
CA PRO A 188 -12.67 -9.22 24.92
C PRO A 188 -11.60 -8.49 25.73
N ALA A 189 -12.04 -7.77 26.76
CA ALA A 189 -11.22 -6.95 27.62
C ALA A 189 -10.18 -7.77 28.38
N ALA A 190 -8.93 -7.68 27.96
CA ALA A 190 -7.78 -7.89 28.82
C ALA A 190 -6.98 -6.58 28.88
N MET A 191 -6.98 -6.00 30.08
CA MET A 191 -6.25 -4.80 30.51
C MET A 191 -6.84 -3.47 30.05
N VAL A 192 -6.70 -2.44 30.89
CA VAL A 192 -7.06 -1.07 30.54
C VAL A 192 -6.15 -0.67 29.38
N VAL A 193 -6.79 -0.29 28.28
CA VAL A 193 -6.13 0.02 27.02
C VAL A 193 -6.49 1.44 26.63
N CYS A 194 -5.49 2.24 26.25
CA CYS A 194 -5.72 3.53 25.60
C CYS A 194 -6.55 3.35 24.31
N ILE A 195 -7.19 4.42 23.80
CA ILE A 195 -7.91 4.41 22.50
C ILE A 195 -7.07 3.80 21.35
N CYS A 196 -5.75 3.88 21.50
CA CYS A 196 -4.70 3.36 20.64
C CYS A 196 -4.35 1.87 20.78
N GLY A 197 -4.86 1.15 21.78
CA GLY A 197 -4.53 -0.28 21.95
C GLY A 197 -3.35 -0.58 22.90
N HIS A 198 -2.77 0.41 23.59
CA HIS A 198 -1.66 0.21 24.53
C HIS A 198 -2.08 -0.02 25.98
N PRO A 199 -1.40 -0.94 26.72
CA PRO A 199 -1.73 -1.23 28.10
C PRO A 199 -1.36 -0.07 29.03
N ALA A 200 -2.14 0.11 30.10
CA ALA A 200 -2.00 1.22 31.05
C ALA A 200 -0.59 1.42 31.66
N GLN A 201 0.25 0.37 31.71
CA GLN A 201 1.62 0.50 32.21
C GLN A 201 2.55 1.32 31.29
N ARG A 202 2.13 1.61 30.05
CA ARG A 202 2.86 2.45 29.10
C ARG A 202 2.43 3.92 29.13
N HIS A 203 1.71 4.35 30.15
CA HIS A 203 1.25 5.74 30.28
C HIS A 203 1.92 6.41 31.48
N PHE A 204 2.20 7.71 31.33
CA PHE A 204 2.65 8.60 32.40
C PHE A 204 1.98 9.96 32.18
N GLU A 205 1.31 10.48 33.22
CA GLU A 205 0.63 11.79 33.21
C GLU A 205 -0.24 12.00 31.95
N ASP A 206 -1.20 11.10 31.75
CA ASP A 206 -2.24 11.15 30.69
C ASP A 206 -1.76 10.99 29.25
N ASN A 207 -0.46 10.82 29.01
CA ASN A 207 0.09 10.53 27.69
C ASN A 207 0.52 9.08 27.53
N CYS A 208 0.14 8.50 26.38
CA CYS A 208 0.63 7.19 25.98
C CYS A 208 2.08 7.29 25.51
N LEU A 209 3.03 6.73 26.28
CA LEU A 209 4.46 6.77 25.97
C LEU A 209 4.85 5.99 24.70
N ALA A 210 3.91 5.28 24.08
CA ALA A 210 4.12 4.52 22.85
C ALA A 210 3.57 5.21 21.59
N CYS A 211 2.57 6.09 21.70
CA CYS A 211 1.95 6.72 20.52
C CYS A 211 1.34 8.12 20.75
N ASP A 212 1.52 8.72 21.92
CA ASP A 212 1.28 10.14 22.19
C ASP A 212 -0.18 10.66 22.01
N CYS A 213 -1.19 9.79 22.11
CA CYS A 213 -2.59 10.23 22.08
C CYS A 213 -3.10 10.55 23.50
N GLY A 214 -3.72 11.73 23.66
CA GLY A 214 -4.03 12.34 24.96
C GLY A 214 -5.50 12.42 25.36
N ASP A 215 -6.39 11.58 24.80
CA ASP A 215 -7.83 11.63 25.13
C ASP A 215 -8.29 10.43 25.97
N TYR A 216 -8.91 10.73 27.11
CA TYR A 216 -9.58 9.77 28.00
C TYR A 216 -11.10 10.01 28.03
N LEU A 217 -11.88 8.93 27.97
CA LEU A 217 -13.26 8.93 28.46
C LEU A 217 -13.28 8.22 29.81
N GLU A 218 -13.84 8.88 30.82
CA GLU A 218 -14.06 8.24 32.12
C GLU A 218 -14.92 6.97 31.97
N PRO A 219 -14.64 5.89 32.72
CA PRO A 219 -15.33 4.61 32.55
C PRO A 219 -16.85 4.70 32.68
N GLU A 220 -17.40 5.61 33.50
CA GLU A 220 -18.84 5.89 33.54
C GLU A 220 -19.37 6.48 32.21
N ALA A 221 -18.69 7.48 31.64
CA ALA A 221 -19.11 8.13 30.39
C ALA A 221 -19.03 7.17 29.19
N ALA A 222 -17.99 6.34 29.14
CA ALA A 222 -17.88 5.27 28.14
C ALA A 222 -19.02 4.25 28.27
N ARG A 223 -19.39 3.86 29.51
CA ARG A 223 -20.50 2.92 29.75
C ARG A 223 -21.84 3.49 29.31
N GLU A 224 -22.10 4.77 29.53
CA GLU A 224 -23.35 5.43 29.13
C GLU A 224 -23.50 5.48 27.60
N VAL A 225 -22.43 5.85 26.89
CA VAL A 225 -22.41 5.88 25.41
C VAL A 225 -22.61 4.47 24.84
N ILE A 226 -21.90 3.47 25.40
CA ILE A 226 -22.04 2.07 24.99
C ILE A 226 -23.46 1.54 25.24
N ALA A 227 -24.09 1.91 26.35
CA ALA A 227 -25.45 1.49 26.67
C ALA A 227 -26.46 2.05 25.65
N ARG A 228 -26.37 3.34 25.32
CA ARG A 228 -27.25 3.99 24.33
C ARG A 228 -27.12 3.37 22.94
N TRP A 229 -25.91 2.99 22.54
CA TRP A 229 -25.68 2.34 21.24
C TRP A 229 -26.18 0.89 21.19
N ARG A 230 -26.04 0.13 22.29
CA ARG A 230 -26.61 -1.23 22.38
C ARG A 230 -28.13 -1.24 22.26
N GLU A 231 -28.79 -0.27 22.89
CA GLU A 231 -30.25 -0.15 22.81
C GLU A 231 -30.72 0.17 21.38
N ALA A 232 -30.02 1.09 20.69
CA ALA A 232 -30.31 1.42 19.30
C ALA A 232 -30.10 0.22 18.35
N ALA A 233 -29.02 -0.54 18.53
CA ALA A 233 -28.73 -1.72 17.72
C ALA A 233 -29.75 -2.86 17.96
N THR A 234 -30.22 -3.03 19.20
CA THR A 234 -31.24 -4.03 19.53
C THR A 234 -32.56 -3.71 18.85
N ARG A 235 -32.93 -2.42 18.82
CA ARG A 235 -34.13 -1.93 18.14
C ARG A 235 -34.06 -2.21 16.63
N LEU A 236 -32.94 -1.89 15.99
CA LEU A 236 -32.69 -2.16 14.57
C LEU A 236 -32.78 -3.65 14.21
N ARG A 237 -32.28 -4.54 15.08
CA ARG A 237 -32.37 -6.00 14.87
C ARG A 237 -33.79 -6.54 15.04
N ALA A 238 -34.55 -5.98 15.98
CA ALA A 238 -35.96 -6.34 16.13
C ALA A 238 -36.79 -5.89 14.92
N GLU A 239 -36.33 -4.88 14.19
CA GLU A 239 -36.97 -4.34 12.99
C GLU A 239 -36.53 -5.05 11.69
N GLN A 240 -35.48 -5.89 11.70
CA GLN A 240 -34.98 -6.61 10.51
C GLN A 240 -35.45 -8.08 10.45
N PRO A 241 -36.08 -8.54 9.35
CA PRO A 241 -36.50 -9.94 9.18
C PRO A 241 -35.32 -10.89 8.94
N ALA A 242 -35.39 -12.09 9.51
CA ALA A 242 -34.29 -13.03 9.71
C ALA A 242 -33.64 -13.66 8.45
N ASP A 243 -34.05 -13.29 7.24
CA ASP A 243 -33.76 -14.06 6.01
C ASP A 243 -32.66 -13.43 5.11
N THR A 244 -31.86 -12.48 5.63
CA THR A 244 -30.92 -11.69 4.79
C THR A 244 -29.45 -11.68 5.26
N ALA A 245 -28.95 -12.65 6.01
CA ALA A 245 -27.53 -12.68 6.42
C ALA A 245 -26.64 -13.53 5.46
N THR A 246 -25.74 -12.88 4.73
CA THR A 246 -24.79 -13.47 3.74
C THR A 246 -23.40 -13.79 4.38
N PRO A 247 -22.60 -14.76 3.87
CA PRO A 247 -21.41 -15.29 4.56
C PRO A 247 -20.09 -14.75 3.98
N VAL A 248 -19.46 -13.79 4.66
CA VAL A 248 -18.16 -13.18 4.23
C VAL A 248 -16.97 -13.66 5.08
N VAL A 249 -17.20 -14.36 6.21
CA VAL A 249 -16.14 -14.63 7.20
C VAL A 249 -15.38 -15.96 6.95
N GLN A 250 -15.87 -16.85 6.08
CA GLN A 250 -15.23 -18.16 5.85
C GLN A 250 -14.13 -18.16 4.76
N GLU A 251 -13.99 -17.07 3.99
CA GLU A 251 -13.03 -17.00 2.88
C GLU A 251 -11.59 -16.69 3.34
N TRP A 252 -11.42 -16.05 4.50
CA TRP A 252 -10.11 -15.59 4.98
C TRP A 252 -9.22 -16.69 5.60
N ALA A 253 -9.79 -17.77 6.13
CA ALA A 253 -9.01 -18.86 6.74
C ALA A 253 -8.32 -19.77 5.70
N LEU A 254 -8.71 -19.67 4.42
CA LEU A 254 -8.23 -20.53 3.33
C LEU A 254 -7.01 -19.96 2.58
N VAL A 255 -6.70 -18.68 2.78
CA VAL A 255 -5.66 -17.95 2.02
C VAL A 255 -4.28 -18.01 2.71
N CYS A 256 -4.22 -18.13 4.04
CA CYS A 256 -2.95 -18.14 4.78
C CYS A 256 -2.36 -19.56 4.92
N GLY A 257 -1.67 -20.02 3.87
CA GLY A 257 -0.98 -21.31 3.84
C GLY A 257 0.23 -21.38 4.78
N LEU A 258 0.11 -22.15 5.87
CA LEU A 258 1.26 -22.62 6.66
C LEU A 258 2.00 -23.72 5.89
N GLY A 259 3.17 -23.38 5.37
CA GLY A 259 4.10 -24.33 4.77
C GLY A 259 4.90 -25.09 5.82
N ARG A 260 4.66 -26.40 5.93
CA ARG A 260 5.71 -27.41 6.18
C ARG A 260 5.17 -28.82 5.91
N GLY A 261 5.59 -29.39 4.78
CA GLY A 261 5.51 -30.82 4.45
C GLY A 261 4.11 -31.34 4.16
N GLU A 262 4.00 -32.24 3.18
CA GLU A 262 2.89 -33.19 3.13
C GLU A 262 2.90 -34.02 4.41
N TRP A 263 2.12 -33.59 5.40
CA TRP A 263 1.63 -34.45 6.47
C TRP A 263 0.11 -34.32 6.44
N THR A 264 -0.54 -35.37 5.94
CA THR A 264 -1.86 -35.88 6.36
C THR A 264 -2.78 -34.91 7.12
N LEU A 265 -3.18 -33.78 6.51
CA LEU A 265 -4.17 -32.88 7.13
C LEU A 265 -5.56 -33.52 7.24
N ILE A 266 -5.85 -34.55 6.43
CA ILE A 266 -7.11 -35.32 6.50
C ILE A 266 -7.25 -36.09 7.83
N ASP A 267 -6.14 -36.37 8.53
CA ASP A 267 -6.15 -37.11 9.80
C ASP A 267 -6.34 -36.22 11.03
N THR A 268 -6.22 -34.90 10.90
CA THR A 268 -6.49 -33.94 11.98
C THR A 268 -7.92 -33.39 11.98
N TYR A 269 -8.67 -33.57 10.90
CA TYR A 269 -10.09 -33.18 10.84
C TYR A 269 -10.96 -34.22 11.52
N THR A 270 -11.97 -33.74 12.25
CA THR A 270 -13.02 -34.64 12.73
C THR A 270 -13.76 -35.25 11.53
N ALA A 271 -14.40 -36.40 11.71
CA ALA A 271 -15.16 -37.07 10.66
C ALA A 271 -16.24 -36.15 10.02
N ALA A 272 -16.70 -35.12 10.75
CA ALA A 272 -17.67 -34.15 10.26
C ALA A 272 -17.06 -33.09 9.32
N GLU A 273 -15.78 -32.76 9.47
CA GLU A 273 -15.12 -31.67 8.73
C GLU A 273 -14.45 -32.16 7.44
N ARG A 274 -14.21 -33.46 7.33
CA ARG A 274 -13.51 -34.10 6.20
C ARG A 274 -14.14 -33.80 4.82
N PRO A 275 -15.47 -33.83 4.62
CA PRO A 275 -16.06 -33.54 3.31
C PRO A 275 -15.82 -32.09 2.83
N GLN A 276 -15.77 -31.13 3.76
CA GLN A 276 -15.51 -29.73 3.43
C GLN A 276 -14.04 -29.49 3.08
N ALA A 277 -13.12 -30.12 3.82
CA ALA A 277 -11.70 -30.08 3.51
C ALA A 277 -11.39 -30.69 2.13
N GLU A 278 -12.03 -31.82 1.79
CA GLU A 278 -11.91 -32.46 0.47
C GLU A 278 -12.47 -31.59 -0.66
N ALA A 279 -13.62 -30.93 -0.44
CA ALA A 279 -14.21 -30.01 -1.41
C ALA A 279 -13.32 -28.78 -1.67
N ALA A 280 -12.72 -28.21 -0.62
CA ALA A 280 -11.79 -27.09 -0.72
C ALA A 280 -10.50 -27.47 -1.47
N LEU A 281 -9.94 -28.65 -1.20
CA LEU A 281 -8.81 -29.21 -1.95
C LEU A 281 -9.14 -29.44 -3.43
N ALA A 282 -10.32 -29.99 -3.71
CA ALA A 282 -10.79 -30.19 -5.09
C ALA A 282 -11.00 -28.86 -5.84
N HIS A 283 -11.51 -27.83 -5.16
CA HIS A 283 -11.62 -26.48 -5.71
C HIS A 283 -10.25 -25.89 -6.04
N ARG A 284 -9.28 -26.02 -5.12
CA ARG A 284 -7.90 -25.55 -5.34
C ARG A 284 -7.25 -26.24 -6.54
N ARG A 285 -7.35 -27.57 -6.66
CA ARG A 285 -6.81 -28.34 -7.79
C ARG A 285 -7.41 -27.93 -9.13
N ARG A 286 -8.72 -27.61 -9.16
CA ARG A 286 -9.40 -27.16 -10.38
C ARG A 286 -8.97 -25.76 -10.82
N ASN A 287 -8.75 -24.85 -9.88
CA ASN A 287 -8.50 -23.43 -10.20
C ASN A 287 -7.01 -23.05 -10.25
N PHE A 288 -6.12 -23.87 -9.68
CA PHE A 288 -4.69 -23.60 -9.63
C PHE A 288 -3.85 -24.85 -10.04
N PRO A 289 -3.97 -25.35 -11.28
CA PRO A 289 -3.32 -26.59 -11.72
C PRO A 289 -1.78 -26.51 -11.82
N ALA A 290 -1.19 -25.31 -11.84
CA ALA A 290 0.25 -25.12 -12.05
C ALA A 290 1.13 -25.22 -10.78
N LEU A 291 0.54 -25.49 -9.61
CA LEU A 291 1.26 -25.60 -8.33
C LEU A 291 1.68 -27.04 -7.95
N GLU A 292 1.60 -28.00 -8.89
CA GLU A 292 2.28 -29.29 -8.71
C GLU A 292 3.80 -29.08 -8.81
N TYR A 293 4.44 -28.89 -7.65
CA TYR A 293 5.89 -28.95 -7.56
C TYR A 293 6.34 -30.36 -7.96
N SER A 294 7.01 -30.47 -9.10
CA SER A 294 7.85 -31.62 -9.42
C SER A 294 8.91 -31.73 -8.33
N LEU A 295 8.82 -32.79 -7.51
CA LEU A 295 9.92 -33.25 -6.66
C LEU A 295 11.08 -33.62 -7.58
N VAL A 296 11.95 -32.66 -7.87
CA VAL A 296 13.25 -32.96 -8.49
C VAL A 296 14.06 -33.67 -7.41
N GLU A 297 14.25 -34.98 -7.57
CA GLU A 297 15.16 -35.77 -6.75
C GLU A 297 16.52 -35.08 -6.72
N ALA A 298 16.92 -34.61 -5.55
CA ALA A 298 18.24 -34.02 -5.35
C ALA A 298 19.29 -35.11 -5.57
N ALA A 299 19.98 -35.06 -6.71
CA ALA A 299 21.15 -35.89 -6.95
C ALA A 299 22.24 -35.55 -5.90
N PRO A 300 22.93 -36.56 -5.33
CA PRO A 300 23.95 -36.31 -4.33
C PRO A 300 25.13 -35.54 -4.93
N PHE A 301 25.48 -34.44 -4.26
CA PHE A 301 26.65 -33.61 -4.54
C PHE A 301 27.92 -34.42 -4.20
N VAL A 302 28.66 -34.87 -5.23
CA VAL A 302 29.97 -35.53 -5.07
C VAL A 302 31.04 -34.46 -4.91
N VAL A 303 31.64 -34.38 -3.73
CA VAL A 303 32.84 -33.56 -3.49
C VAL A 303 34.04 -34.30 -4.08
N GLY A 304 34.59 -33.78 -5.18
CA GLY A 304 35.84 -34.26 -5.75
C GLY A 304 37.01 -33.92 -4.81
N GLY A 305 37.70 -34.94 -4.33
CA GLY A 305 39.00 -34.79 -3.67
C GLY A 305 40.11 -34.59 -4.71
N GLU A 306 40.86 -33.50 -4.60
CA GLU A 306 42.14 -33.33 -5.27
C GLU A 306 43.21 -34.11 -4.50
N GLN A 307 43.94 -34.97 -5.22
CA GLN A 307 45.22 -35.53 -4.80
C GLN A 307 46.30 -34.48 -5.02
N LEU A 308 47.02 -34.14 -3.94
CA LEU A 308 48.44 -33.77 -3.96
C LEU A 308 49.20 -34.83 -3.16
#